data_AF-A0A5C4MKB7-F1
#
_entry.id   AF-A0A5C4MKB7-F1
#
_cell.length_a   1.000
_cell.length_b   1.000
_cell.length_c   1.000
_cell.angle_alpha   90.00
_cell.angle_beta   90.00
_cell.angle_gamma   90.00
#
_symmetry.space_group_name_H-M   'P 1'
#
loop_
_entity.id
_entity.type
_entity.pdbx_description
1 polymer ?
#
loop_
_entity_poly.entity_id
_entity_poly.type
_entity_poly.pdbx_seq_one_letter_code
_entity_poly.pdbx_strand_id
1 'polypeptide(L)'
;MMAEFRRLGALFDTWLDYQLAHGEAAMQKAYQKTRRSNDILTLVKPGGPRLSDVLEGTKQGLNDINDMIRDGLQEGWPSATGFLAYYRERTGREWWADAGDPVRMARAILKRGQIRDETEWYLLKNLLDPLDQTDLSADELKRLRALHWEFEEQARQ
;
A
#
# COMPACT_ATOMS: atom_id res chain seq x y z
N MET A 1 -12.34 -10.18 -8.45
CA MET A 1 -10.98 -9.83 -8.93
C MET A 1 -10.99 -8.58 -9.81
N MET A 2 -11.65 -8.56 -10.97
CA MET A 2 -11.70 -7.36 -11.84
C MET A 2 -12.27 -6.11 -11.14
N ALA A 3 -13.40 -6.25 -10.43
CA ALA A 3 -14.00 -5.15 -9.68
C ALA A 3 -13.04 -4.60 -8.60
N GLU A 4 -12.31 -5.50 -7.93
CA GLU A 4 -11.33 -5.13 -6.90
C GLU A 4 -10.11 -4.42 -7.51
N PHE A 5 -9.60 -4.91 -8.64
CA PHE A 5 -8.55 -4.21 -9.37
C PHE A 5 -8.98 -2.80 -9.78
N ARG A 6 -10.19 -2.63 -10.31
CA ARG A 6 -10.69 -1.29 -10.68
C ARG A 6 -10.81 -0.38 -9.46
N ARG A 7 -11.28 -0.91 -8.33
CA ARG A 7 -11.38 -0.17 -7.06
C ARG A 7 -10.01 0.31 -6.60
N LEU A 8 -9.03 -0.58 -6.49
CA LEU A 8 -7.68 -0.27 -6.03
C LEU A 8 -6.91 0.59 -7.05
N GLY A 9 -7.07 0.29 -8.34
CA GLY A 9 -6.47 1.05 -9.44
C GLY A 9 -6.92 2.51 -9.46
N ALA A 10 -8.18 2.80 -9.12
CA ALA A 10 -8.66 4.18 -9.00
C ALA A 10 -7.96 4.95 -7.85
N LEU A 11 -7.59 4.26 -6.76
CA LEU A 11 -6.82 4.87 -5.66
C LEU A 11 -5.42 5.23 -6.13
N PHE A 12 -4.76 4.29 -6.81
CA PHE A 12 -3.44 4.51 -7.40
C PHE A 12 -3.44 5.65 -8.43
N ASP A 13 -4.45 5.69 -9.31
CA ASP A 13 -4.59 6.76 -10.29
C ASP A 13 -4.82 8.13 -9.63
N THR A 14 -5.53 8.17 -8.50
CA THR A 14 -5.76 9.42 -7.74
C THR A 14 -4.47 9.90 -7.09
N TRP A 15 -3.68 8.99 -6.54
CA TRP A 15 -2.33 9.28 -6.05
C TRP A 15 -1.44 9.83 -7.16
N LEU A 16 -1.46 9.20 -8.34
CA LEU A 16 -0.68 9.63 -9.49
C LEU A 16 -1.10 11.02 -9.99
N ASP A 17 -2.40 11.31 -10.01
CA ASP A 17 -2.92 12.65 -10.33
C ASP A 17 -2.36 13.72 -9.39
N TYR A 18 -2.35 13.43 -8.08
CA TYR A 18 -1.79 14.35 -7.10
C TYR A 18 -0.30 14.59 -7.33
N GLN A 19 0.48 13.52 -7.53
CA GLN A 19 1.92 13.61 -7.75
C GLN A 19 2.29 14.35 -9.04
N LEU A 20 1.52 14.18 -10.11
CA LEU A 20 1.73 14.90 -11.36
C LEU A 20 1.40 16.40 -11.26
N ALA A 21 0.46 16.77 -10.39
CA ALA A 21 0.05 18.15 -10.21
C ALA A 21 0.87 18.91 -9.15
N HIS A 22 1.30 18.23 -8.08
CA HIS A 22 1.88 18.85 -6.89
C HIS A 22 3.25 18.31 -6.50
N GLY A 23 3.70 17.21 -7.10
CA GLY A 23 5.02 16.63 -6.83
C GLY A 23 6.15 17.49 -7.37
N GLU A 24 7.38 17.20 -6.94
CA GLU A 24 8.57 17.88 -7.46
C GLU A 24 8.78 17.56 -8.95
N ALA A 25 9.37 18.48 -9.71
CA ALA A 25 9.53 18.32 -11.17
C ALA A 25 10.26 17.02 -11.57
N ALA A 26 11.24 16.58 -10.77
CA ALA A 26 11.94 15.30 -11.00
C ALA A 26 11.00 14.11 -10.83
N MET A 27 10.16 14.12 -9.79
CA MET A 27 9.17 13.08 -9.50
C MET A 27 8.05 13.09 -10.55
N GLN A 28 7.56 14.27 -10.95
CA GLN A 28 6.56 14.40 -12.03
C GLN A 28 7.04 13.72 -13.32
N LYS A 29 8.31 13.93 -13.70
CA LYS A 29 8.89 13.30 -14.90
C LYS A 29 8.96 11.77 -14.79
N ALA A 30 9.22 11.23 -13.61
CA ALA A 30 9.16 9.79 -13.37
C ALA A 30 7.72 9.28 -13.50
N TYR A 31 6.77 9.96 -12.87
CA TYR A 31 5.35 9.61 -12.86
C TYR A 31 4.65 9.73 -14.21
N GLN A 32 5.11 10.60 -15.10
CA GLN A 32 4.60 10.70 -16.48
C GLN A 32 4.77 9.39 -17.27
N LYS A 33 5.70 8.52 -16.87
CA LYS A 33 5.92 7.21 -17.50
C LYS A 33 5.14 6.08 -16.82
N THR A 34 4.53 6.36 -15.67
CA THR A 34 3.74 5.37 -14.92
C THR A 34 2.43 5.14 -15.64
N ARG A 35 2.10 3.86 -15.88
CA ARG A 35 0.86 3.47 -16.54
C ARG A 35 -0.33 3.63 -15.60
N ARG A 36 -1.46 4.07 -16.15
CA ARG A 36 -2.75 4.14 -15.44
C ARG A 36 -3.38 2.76 -15.28
N SER A 37 -4.32 2.62 -14.35
CA SER A 37 -5.01 1.36 -14.12
C SER A 37 -5.69 0.78 -15.38
N ASN A 38 -6.30 1.63 -16.21
CA ASN A 38 -6.91 1.22 -17.49
C ASN A 38 -5.87 0.69 -18.49
N ASP A 39 -4.69 1.31 -18.56
CA ASP A 39 -3.62 0.86 -19.46
C ASP A 39 -3.05 -0.48 -19.01
N ILE A 40 -2.95 -0.69 -17.70
CA ILE A 40 -2.50 -1.96 -17.12
C ILE A 40 -3.46 -3.10 -17.48
N LEU A 41 -4.78 -2.86 -17.51
CA LEU A 41 -5.75 -3.89 -17.92
C LEU A 41 -5.58 -4.35 -19.35
N THR A 42 -5.06 -3.51 -20.24
CA THR A 42 -4.78 -3.92 -21.64
C THR A 42 -3.68 -4.98 -21.74
N LEU A 43 -2.89 -5.17 -20.68
CA LEU A 43 -1.84 -6.19 -20.60
C LEU A 43 -2.40 -7.55 -20.21
N VAL A 44 -3.58 -7.62 -19.61
CA VAL A 44 -4.23 -8.87 -19.21
C VAL A 44 -4.88 -9.50 -20.45
N LYS A 45 -4.07 -10.22 -21.23
CA LYS A 45 -4.45 -10.91 -22.47
C LYS A 45 -3.71 -12.24 -22.59
N PRO A 46 -4.07 -13.13 -23.54
CA PRO A 46 -3.31 -14.37 -23.76
C PRO A 46 -1.81 -14.09 -23.95
N GLY A 47 -0.96 -14.75 -23.16
CA GLY A 47 0.49 -14.52 -23.13
C GLY A 47 0.96 -13.30 -22.32
N GLY A 48 0.04 -12.55 -21.71
CA GLY A 48 0.32 -11.47 -20.76
C GLY A 48 0.23 -11.91 -19.29
N PRO A 49 0.43 -10.97 -18.34
CA PRO A 49 0.27 -11.25 -16.91
C PRO A 49 -1.16 -11.64 -16.56
N ARG A 50 -1.31 -12.47 -15.52
CA ARG A 50 -2.65 -12.83 -15.00
C ARG A 50 -3.22 -11.66 -14.22
N LEU A 51 -4.55 -11.54 -14.22
CA LEU A 51 -5.24 -10.50 -13.44
C LEU A 51 -4.95 -10.59 -11.94
N SER A 52 -4.69 -11.80 -11.42
CA SER A 52 -4.29 -12.02 -10.02
C SER A 52 -2.95 -11.36 -9.72
N ASP A 53 -1.97 -11.50 -10.61
CA ASP A 53 -0.61 -10.98 -10.43
C ASP A 53 -0.63 -9.44 -10.52
N VAL A 54 -1.42 -8.91 -11.45
CA VAL A 54 -1.66 -7.47 -11.58
C VAL A 54 -2.36 -6.89 -10.35
N LEU A 55 -3.38 -7.59 -9.82
CA LEU A 55 -4.06 -7.17 -8.60
C LEU A 55 -3.11 -7.17 -7.40
N GLU A 56 -2.28 -8.20 -7.27
CA GLU A 56 -1.31 -8.29 -6.18
C GLU A 56 -0.27 -7.17 -6.24
N GLY A 57 0.28 -6.90 -7.43
CA GLY A 57 1.19 -5.77 -7.63
C GLY A 57 0.53 -4.42 -7.32
N THR A 58 -0.79 -4.29 -7.60
CA THR A 58 -1.54 -3.07 -7.25
C THR A 58 -1.70 -2.91 -5.74
N LYS A 59 -1.98 -4.00 -5.01
CA LYS A 59 -2.03 -3.95 -3.53
C LYS A 59 -0.67 -3.58 -2.95
N GLN A 60 0.41 -4.18 -3.46
CA GLN A 60 1.76 -3.85 -2.98
C GLN A 60 2.08 -2.38 -3.22
N GLY A 61 1.82 -1.86 -4.42
CA GLY A 61 2.03 -0.44 -4.70
C GLY A 61 1.21 0.50 -3.80
N LEU A 62 0.00 0.10 -3.40
CA LEU A 62 -0.79 0.86 -2.42
C LEU A 62 -0.23 0.77 -1.00
N ASN A 63 0.31 -0.39 -0.60
CA ASN A 63 1.01 -0.51 0.68
C ASN A 63 2.25 0.40 0.72
N ASP A 64 3.03 0.47 -0.36
CA ASP A 64 4.18 1.36 -0.44
C ASP A 64 3.77 2.84 -0.37
N ILE A 65 2.66 3.22 -1.02
CA ILE A 65 2.09 4.57 -0.91
C ILE A 65 1.62 4.87 0.51
N ASN A 66 0.94 3.92 1.15
CA ASN A 66 0.47 4.06 2.53
C ASN A 66 1.64 4.28 3.50
N ASP A 67 2.72 3.56 3.30
CA ASP A 67 3.95 3.68 4.09
C ASP A 67 4.56 5.07 3.94
N MET A 68 4.76 5.50 2.69
CA MET A 68 5.31 6.83 2.40
C MET A 68 4.44 7.99 2.92
N ILE A 69 3.11 7.85 2.89
CA ILE A 69 2.20 8.84 3.49
C ILE A 69 2.37 8.85 5.01
N ARG A 70 2.49 7.69 5.66
CA ARG A 70 2.67 7.60 7.12
C ARG A 70 3.99 8.22 7.56
N ASP A 71 5.08 7.88 6.90
CA ASP A 71 6.39 8.49 7.15
C ASP A 71 6.31 10.00 6.99
N GLY A 72 5.70 10.45 5.89
CA GLY A 72 5.50 11.87 5.65
C GLY A 72 4.62 12.56 6.70
N LEU A 73 3.64 11.90 7.29
CA LEU A 73 2.87 12.45 8.40
C LEU A 73 3.70 12.54 9.69
N GLN A 74 4.48 11.51 9.99
CA GLN A 74 5.35 11.46 11.17
C GLN A 74 6.44 12.54 11.11
N GLU A 75 7.04 12.75 9.93
CA GLU A 75 8.06 13.76 9.68
C GLU A 75 7.47 15.17 9.42
N GLY A 76 6.16 15.31 9.34
CA GLY A 76 5.49 16.60 9.10
C GLY A 76 5.64 17.12 7.66
N TRP A 77 5.84 16.25 6.68
CA TRP A 77 5.90 16.60 5.26
C TRP A 77 4.56 17.17 4.78
N PRO A 78 4.53 18.40 4.24
CA PRO A 78 3.31 19.01 3.72
C PRO A 78 2.68 18.22 2.56
N SER A 79 3.49 17.45 1.82
CA SER A 79 3.02 16.64 0.69
C SER A 79 2.07 15.52 1.13
N ALA A 80 2.28 14.91 2.31
CA ALA A 80 1.45 13.84 2.84
C ALA A 80 0.08 14.38 3.30
N THR A 81 0.08 15.46 4.08
CA THR A 81 -1.16 16.14 4.50
C THR A 81 -1.93 16.72 3.30
N GLY A 82 -1.21 17.31 2.34
CA GLY A 82 -1.77 17.82 1.09
C GLY A 82 -2.43 16.73 0.25
N PHE A 83 -1.84 15.53 0.17
CA PHE A 83 -2.45 14.42 -0.55
C PHE A 83 -3.76 13.97 0.10
N LEU A 84 -3.79 13.82 1.43
CA LEU A 84 -5.00 13.41 2.14
C LEU A 84 -6.13 14.43 1.95
N ALA A 85 -5.81 15.72 2.01
CA ALA A 85 -6.77 16.79 1.71
C ALA A 85 -7.27 16.72 0.27
N TYR A 86 -6.36 16.58 -0.71
CA TYR A 86 -6.70 16.43 -2.12
C TYR A 86 -7.61 15.23 -2.39
N TYR A 87 -7.29 14.08 -1.79
CA TYR A 87 -8.09 12.86 -1.94
C TYR A 87 -9.52 13.06 -1.41
N ARG A 88 -9.65 13.67 -0.23
CA ARG A 88 -10.93 13.96 0.40
C ARG A 88 -11.75 14.97 -0.42
N GLU A 89 -11.12 16.03 -0.91
CA GLU A 89 -11.78 17.02 -1.77
C GLU A 89 -12.32 16.38 -3.05
N ARG A 90 -11.50 15.54 -3.69
CA ARG A 90 -11.87 14.91 -4.96
C ARG A 90 -12.94 13.83 -4.83
N THR A 91 -12.92 13.05 -3.75
CA THR A 91 -13.75 11.84 -3.63
C THR A 91 -14.85 11.94 -2.58
N GLY A 92 -14.76 12.90 -1.65
CA GLY A 92 -15.60 12.97 -0.46
C GLY A 92 -15.34 11.87 0.58
N ARG A 93 -14.28 11.06 0.41
CA ARG A 93 -13.95 9.90 1.25
C ARG A 93 -12.58 10.04 1.90
N GLU A 94 -12.31 9.20 2.88
CA GLU A 94 -11.03 9.14 3.59
C GLU A 94 -10.12 8.09 2.97
N TRP A 95 -8.86 8.46 2.68
CA TRP A 95 -7.88 7.58 2.05
C TRP A 95 -7.75 6.24 2.79
N TRP A 96 -7.55 6.27 4.11
CA TRP A 96 -7.34 5.08 4.93
C TRP A 96 -8.55 4.13 4.96
N ALA A 97 -9.76 4.65 4.71
CA ALA A 97 -10.95 3.82 4.62
C ALA A 97 -10.99 3.04 3.29
N ASP A 98 -10.46 3.61 2.22
CA ASP A 98 -10.48 3.02 0.89
C ASP A 98 -9.21 2.19 0.57
N ALA A 99 -8.03 2.71 0.90
CA ALA A 99 -6.73 2.08 0.65
C ALA A 99 -6.36 1.04 1.72
N GLY A 100 -7.00 1.11 2.89
CA GLY A 100 -6.65 0.32 4.06
C GLY A 100 -5.59 1.02 4.91
N ASP A 101 -5.77 0.95 6.22
CA ASP A 101 -4.79 1.42 7.21
C ASP A 101 -3.84 0.25 7.57
N PRO A 102 -2.52 0.38 7.31
CA PRO A 102 -1.54 -0.64 7.64
C PRO A 102 -1.59 -1.11 9.09
N VAL A 103 -1.81 -0.21 10.05
CA VAL A 103 -1.86 -0.54 11.48
C VAL A 103 -3.09 -1.40 11.79
N ARG A 104 -4.24 -1.01 11.22
CA ARG A 104 -5.48 -1.80 11.34
C ARG A 104 -5.34 -3.17 10.67
N MET A 105 -4.67 -3.24 9.53
CA MET A 105 -4.41 -4.51 8.83
C MET A 105 -3.47 -5.41 9.65
N ALA A 106 -2.39 -4.86 10.21
CA ALA A 106 -1.50 -5.59 11.11
C ALA A 106 -2.23 -6.14 12.35
N ARG A 107 -3.11 -5.33 12.97
CA ARG A 107 -3.95 -5.80 14.09
C ARG A 107 -4.92 -6.91 13.67
N ALA A 108 -5.44 -6.86 12.44
CA ALA A 108 -6.28 -7.94 11.91
C ALA A 108 -5.48 -9.23 11.67
N ILE A 109 -4.25 -9.13 11.15
CA ILE A 109 -3.32 -10.26 11.01
C ILE A 109 -3.01 -10.86 12.38
N LEU A 110 -2.69 -10.01 13.36
CA LEU A 110 -2.41 -10.42 14.73
C LEU A 110 -3.59 -11.14 15.39
N LYS A 111 -4.80 -10.60 15.23
CA LYS A 111 -6.04 -11.22 15.73
C LYS A 111 -6.29 -12.58 15.09
N ARG A 112 -5.96 -12.71 13.81
CA ARG A 112 -6.10 -13.97 13.06
C ARG A 112 -5.01 -14.99 13.41
N GLY A 113 -3.84 -14.53 13.84
CA GLY A 113 -2.73 -15.38 14.27
C GLY A 113 -1.99 -16.09 13.13
N GLN A 114 -2.08 -15.59 11.90
CA GLN A 114 -1.33 -16.12 10.75
C GLN A 114 -1.24 -15.09 9.61
N ILE A 115 -0.12 -15.06 8.91
CA ILE A 115 0.08 -14.38 7.62
C ILE A 115 -0.41 -15.31 6.50
N ARG A 116 -1.18 -14.79 5.56
CA ARG A 116 -1.83 -15.60 4.51
C ARG A 116 -1.05 -15.67 3.22
N ASP A 117 -0.39 -14.59 2.88
CA ASP A 117 0.27 -14.40 1.60
C ASP A 117 1.45 -13.43 1.72
N GLU A 118 2.23 -13.34 0.65
CA GLU A 118 3.40 -12.47 0.58
C GLU A 118 3.04 -10.99 0.73
N THR A 119 1.85 -10.55 0.29
CA THR A 119 1.49 -9.13 0.41
C THR A 119 1.21 -8.73 1.86
N GLU A 120 0.60 -9.60 2.67
CA GLU A 120 0.53 -9.39 4.12
C GLU A 120 1.91 -9.47 4.79
N TRP A 121 2.81 -10.33 4.31
CA TRP A 121 4.19 -10.39 4.80
C TRP A 121 4.94 -9.08 4.55
N TYR A 122 4.93 -8.56 3.32
CA TYR A 122 5.57 -7.28 2.97
C TYR A 122 4.96 -6.10 3.74
N LEU A 123 3.64 -6.06 3.92
CA LEU A 123 2.99 -5.05 4.75
C LEU A 123 3.53 -5.06 6.18
N LEU A 124 3.68 -6.24 6.78
CA LEU A 124 4.22 -6.35 8.13
C LEU A 124 5.69 -5.99 8.19
N LYS A 125 6.49 -6.37 7.19
CA LYS A 125 7.90 -6.00 7.13
C LYS A 125 8.09 -4.49 7.24
N ASN A 126 7.38 -3.73 6.41
CA ASN A 126 7.45 -2.26 6.43
C ASN A 126 7.04 -1.67 7.79
N LEU A 127 6.07 -2.29 8.49
CA LEU A 127 5.67 -1.87 9.84
C LEU A 127 6.66 -2.24 10.96
N LEU A 128 7.45 -3.29 10.75
CA LEU A 128 8.34 -3.86 11.77
C LEU A 128 9.78 -3.35 11.66
N ASP A 129 10.18 -2.86 10.48
CA ASP A 129 11.53 -2.36 10.17
C ASP A 129 11.88 -1.06 10.95
N PRO A 130 11.00 -0.05 11.06
CA PRO A 130 11.29 1.15 11.85
C PRO A 130 11.39 0.85 13.34
N LEU A 131 12.53 1.19 13.95
CA LEU A 131 12.80 0.93 15.37
C LEU A 131 12.08 1.89 16.32
N ASP A 132 11.62 3.03 15.80
CA ASP A 132 11.01 4.14 16.52
C ASP A 132 9.49 4.26 16.29
N GLN A 133 8.86 3.29 15.61
CA GLN A 133 7.42 3.31 15.41
C GLN A 133 6.65 3.20 16.74
N THR A 134 5.56 3.95 16.86
CA THR A 134 4.75 4.03 18.09
C THR A 134 3.30 3.59 17.91
N ASP A 135 2.92 3.19 16.69
CA ASP A 135 1.55 2.84 16.33
C ASP A 135 1.10 1.47 16.89
N LEU A 136 2.07 0.58 17.12
CA LEU A 136 1.88 -0.74 17.70
C LEU A 136 2.57 -0.83 19.06
N SER A 137 1.90 -1.43 20.03
CA SER A 137 2.48 -1.70 21.34
C SER A 137 3.62 -2.72 21.26
N ALA A 138 4.51 -2.72 22.26
CA ALA A 138 5.63 -3.66 22.34
C ALA A 138 5.19 -5.14 22.26
N ASP A 139 4.05 -5.48 22.85
CA ASP A 139 3.47 -6.83 22.79
C ASP A 139 2.92 -7.17 21.40
N GLU A 140 2.27 -6.22 20.72
CA GLU A 140 1.83 -6.38 19.33
C GLU A 140 3.04 -6.60 18.41
N LEU A 141 4.08 -5.77 18.54
CA LEU A 141 5.33 -5.87 17.79
C LEU A 141 5.99 -7.25 17.97
N LYS A 142 6.14 -7.71 19.21
CA LYS A 142 6.73 -9.01 19.53
C LYS A 142 5.98 -10.15 18.84
N ARG A 143 4.65 -10.13 18.90
CA ARG A 143 3.81 -11.19 18.31
C ARG A 143 3.80 -11.14 16.79
N LEU A 144 3.78 -9.95 16.20
CA LEU A 144 3.86 -9.80 14.74
C LEU A 144 5.21 -10.26 14.19
N ARG A 145 6.33 -9.99 14.89
CA ARG A 145 7.65 -10.54 14.53
C ARG A 145 7.68 -12.07 14.57
N ALA A 146 7.02 -12.69 15.56
CA ALA A 146 6.91 -14.14 15.62
C ALA A 146 6.14 -14.71 14.41
N LEU A 147 4.98 -14.11 14.05
CA LEU A 147 4.23 -14.51 12.86
C LEU A 147 5.01 -14.31 11.56
N HIS A 148 5.78 -13.23 11.46
CA HIS A 148 6.64 -12.94 10.31
C HIS A 148 7.72 -14.01 10.14
N TRP A 149 8.39 -14.38 11.24
CA TRP A 149 9.39 -15.45 11.25
C TRP A 149 8.80 -16.82 10.88
N GLU A 150 7.65 -17.18 11.47
CA GLU A 150 6.97 -18.44 11.18
C GLU A 150 6.61 -18.59 9.69
N PHE A 151 6.18 -17.50 9.05
CA PHE A 151 5.88 -17.50 7.62
C PHE A 151 7.15 -17.71 6.77
N GLU A 152 8.27 -17.05 7.12
CA GLU A 152 9.55 -17.23 6.43
C GLU A 152 10.07 -18.67 6.54
N GLU A 153 9.95 -19.29 7.71
CA GLU A 153 10.38 -20.67 7.93
C GLU A 153 9.54 -21.66 7.10
N GLN A 154 8.23 -21.43 6.97
CA GLN A 154 7.35 -22.25 6.13
C GLN A 154 7.72 -22.13 4.64
N ALA A 155 8.13 -20.94 4.18
CA ALA A 155 8.51 -20.73 2.78
C ALA A 155 9.85 -21.39 2.38
N ARG A 156 10.66 -21.83 3.36
CA ARG A 156 11.96 -22.48 3.12
C ARG A 156 11.90 -24.01 3.05
N GLN A 157 10.75 -24.61 3.33
CA GLN A 157 10.52 -26.05 3.30
C GLN A 157 9.97 -26.50 1.94
#